data_AF-F9DI91-F1
#
_entry.id   AF-F9DI91-F1
#
_cell.length_a   1.000
_cell.length_b   1.000
_cell.length_c   1.000
_cell.angle_alpha   90.00
_cell.angle_beta   90.00
_cell.angle_gamma   90.00
#
_symmetry.space_group_name_H-M   'P 1'
#
loop_
_entity.id
_entity.type
_entity.pdbx_description
1 polymer ?
#
loop_
_entity_poly.entity_id
_entity_poly.type
_entity_poly.pdbx_seq_one_letter_code
_entity_poly.pdbx_strand_id
1 'polypeptide(L)'
;MDIIQRNFFKLIRSGAFNDKSTIEAMSSFKWRRLYEIVMFQNVLDYFVRGVNNNANDKNLNLPAKLIDEIQAKLDLQDEKQSSRQEDDKIIGDDAELSNKWLNKRYHKIIYNEMHSIDTSTETLRMLQLIVFNTNAMLNRGINLDAIIRLGQFLRNKGDKVDFLKLEKWLSALHLQRMAQLQGSILIAVFGFEKDEIDFVKKEEPVAYKLTIKIISNLVKDTAGEWHFRQNSAGFVQNNGKMLRRNLRRSYKYISYAPIETTSNFINGFIKGLSEIEE
;
A
#
# COMPACT_ATOMS: atom_id res chain seq x y z
N MET A 1 -15.83 1.51 12.40
CA MET A 1 -15.06 2.68 11.90
C MET A 1 -15.67 3.94 12.44
N ASP A 2 -14.85 4.91 12.85
CA ASP A 2 -15.31 6.28 13.10
C ASP A 2 -15.60 7.02 11.77
N ILE A 3 -16.12 8.24 11.86
CA ILE A 3 -16.46 9.06 10.69
C ILE A 3 -15.25 9.44 9.83
N ILE A 4 -14.07 9.63 10.43
CA ILE A 4 -12.83 9.96 9.72
C ILE A 4 -12.46 8.79 8.81
N GLN A 5 -12.47 7.57 9.36
CA GLN A 5 -12.17 6.35 8.63
C GLN A 5 -13.18 6.08 7.52
N ARG A 6 -14.49 6.24 7.81
CA ARG A 6 -15.53 6.05 6.80
C ARG A 6 -15.34 7.01 5.63
N ASN A 7 -15.24 8.31 5.88
CA ASN A 7 -15.06 9.29 4.83
C ASN A 7 -13.72 9.14 4.09
N PHE A 8 -12.65 8.73 4.79
CA PHE A 8 -11.38 8.39 4.17
C PHE A 8 -11.58 7.31 3.10
N PHE A 9 -12.15 6.15 3.46
CA PHE A 9 -12.36 5.08 2.49
C PHE A 9 -13.36 5.46 1.39
N LYS A 10 -14.42 6.23 1.69
CA LYS A 10 -15.36 6.73 0.67
C LYS A 10 -14.65 7.58 -0.39
N LEU A 11 -13.83 8.54 0.04
CA LEU A 11 -13.10 9.42 -0.89
C LEU A 11 -12.04 8.65 -1.68
N ILE A 12 -11.29 7.77 -1.02
CA ILE A 12 -10.27 6.97 -1.70
C ILE A 12 -10.91 6.01 -2.72
N ARG A 13 -12.01 5.32 -2.37
CA ARG A 13 -12.77 4.48 -3.32
C ARG A 13 -13.29 5.29 -4.50
N SER A 14 -13.84 6.47 -4.22
CA SER A 14 -14.34 7.36 -5.26
C SER A 14 -13.23 7.83 -6.21
N GLY A 15 -12.05 8.18 -5.72
CA GLY A 15 -10.96 8.65 -6.58
C GLY A 15 -10.16 7.54 -7.26
N ALA A 16 -10.04 6.37 -6.64
CA ALA A 16 -9.31 5.23 -7.20
C ALA A 16 -10.12 4.38 -8.17
N PHE A 17 -11.43 4.24 -7.90
CA PHE A 17 -12.30 3.26 -8.53
C PHE A 17 -13.63 3.83 -9.04
N ASN A 18 -13.81 5.16 -8.99
CA ASN A 18 -15.05 5.86 -9.36
C ASN A 18 -16.30 5.38 -8.60
N ASP A 19 -16.10 4.79 -7.42
CA ASP A 19 -17.18 4.31 -6.56
C ASP A 19 -17.63 5.44 -5.62
N LYS A 20 -18.65 6.18 -6.06
CA LYS A 20 -19.16 7.37 -5.36
C LYS A 20 -20.12 6.98 -4.24
N SER A 21 -19.95 7.64 -3.09
CA SER A 21 -20.81 7.45 -1.93
C SER A 21 -20.95 8.75 -1.16
N THR A 22 -22.07 8.91 -0.47
CA THR A 22 -22.37 10.14 0.26
C THR A 22 -21.39 10.37 1.40
N ILE A 23 -20.75 11.53 1.41
CA ILE A 23 -19.82 11.98 2.44
C ILE A 23 -20.63 12.42 3.66
N GLU A 24 -20.09 12.13 4.84
CA GLU A 24 -20.67 12.60 6.10
C GLU A 24 -20.01 13.94 6.47
N ALA A 25 -20.78 14.94 6.90
CA ALA A 25 -20.20 16.23 7.26
C ALA A 25 -19.21 16.08 8.44
N MET A 26 -18.06 16.74 8.34
CA MET A 26 -17.00 16.67 9.35
C MET A 26 -16.58 18.05 9.85
N SER A 27 -16.14 18.13 11.11
CA SER A 27 -15.51 19.35 11.61
C SER A 27 -14.13 19.55 10.99
N SER A 28 -13.63 20.79 10.98
CA SER A 28 -12.29 21.11 10.46
C SER A 28 -11.18 20.27 11.10
N PHE A 29 -11.31 19.95 12.39
CA PHE A 29 -10.37 19.05 13.08
C PHE A 29 -10.38 17.64 12.48
N LYS A 30 -11.55 17.07 12.20
CA LYS A 30 -11.68 15.73 11.61
C LYS A 30 -11.15 15.68 10.18
N TRP A 31 -11.37 16.73 9.38
CA TRP A 31 -10.77 16.89 8.06
C TRP A 31 -9.24 16.92 8.11
N ARG A 32 -8.66 17.66 9.08
CA ARG A 32 -7.21 17.67 9.28
C ARG A 32 -6.68 16.27 9.60
N ARG A 33 -7.34 15.53 10.48
CA ARG A 33 -6.96 14.14 10.80
C ARG A 33 -7.07 13.22 9.59
N LEU A 34 -8.10 13.37 8.78
CA LEU A 34 -8.22 12.60 7.53
C LEU A 34 -7.05 12.88 6.60
N TYR A 35 -6.70 14.16 6.41
CA TYR A 35 -5.60 14.56 5.54
C TYR A 35 -4.24 14.01 6.01
N GLU A 36 -4.01 13.96 7.33
CA GLU A 36 -2.80 13.33 7.89
C GLU A 36 -2.71 11.83 7.51
N ILE A 37 -3.84 11.12 7.50
CA ILE A 37 -3.90 9.72 7.03
C ILE A 37 -3.56 9.64 5.54
N VAL A 38 -4.12 10.55 4.73
CA VAL A 38 -3.88 10.62 3.27
C VAL A 38 -2.39 10.75 2.98
N MET A 39 -1.72 11.67 3.67
CA MET A 39 -0.29 11.89 3.51
C MET A 39 0.54 10.69 3.98
N PHE A 40 0.19 10.09 5.13
CA PHE A 40 0.91 8.93 5.65
C PHE A 40 0.80 7.70 4.74
N GLN A 41 -0.38 7.48 4.16
CA GLN A 41 -0.65 6.35 3.27
C GLN A 41 -0.22 6.60 1.82
N ASN A 42 0.31 7.80 1.51
CA ASN A 42 0.72 8.22 0.17
C ASN A 42 -0.42 8.12 -0.86
N VAL A 43 -1.63 8.53 -0.48
CA VAL A 43 -2.84 8.41 -1.32
C VAL A 43 -3.43 9.77 -1.72
N LEU A 44 -2.59 10.81 -1.81
CA LEU A 44 -3.02 12.18 -2.10
C LEU A 44 -3.78 12.27 -3.44
N ASP A 45 -3.24 11.68 -4.50
CA ASP A 45 -3.84 11.75 -5.85
C ASP A 45 -5.23 11.09 -5.90
N TYR A 46 -5.41 9.97 -5.20
CA TYR A 46 -6.73 9.34 -5.09
C TYR A 46 -7.67 10.17 -4.23
N PHE A 47 -7.16 10.78 -3.16
CA PHE A 47 -7.97 11.65 -2.31
C PHE A 47 -8.47 12.88 -3.07
N VAL A 48 -7.61 13.57 -3.82
CA VAL A 48 -7.98 14.75 -4.61
C VAL A 48 -9.00 14.39 -5.70
N ARG A 49 -8.76 13.31 -6.44
CA ARG A 49 -9.76 12.79 -7.39
C ARG A 49 -11.08 12.44 -6.70
N GLY A 50 -11.03 11.86 -5.51
CA GLY A 50 -12.21 11.56 -4.71
C GLY A 50 -12.98 12.81 -4.30
N VAL A 51 -12.29 13.85 -3.83
CA VAL A 51 -12.88 15.16 -3.50
C VAL A 51 -13.56 15.75 -4.73
N ASN A 52 -12.86 15.78 -5.89
CA ASN A 52 -13.40 16.29 -7.15
C ASN A 52 -14.63 15.49 -7.61
N ASN A 53 -14.59 14.16 -7.50
CA ASN A 53 -15.70 13.28 -7.86
C ASN A 53 -16.95 13.51 -7.02
N ASN A 54 -16.81 14.05 -5.81
CA ASN A 54 -17.88 14.35 -4.87
C ASN A 54 -18.09 15.86 -4.68
N ALA A 55 -17.60 16.72 -5.58
CA ALA A 55 -17.69 18.18 -5.47
C ALA A 55 -19.13 18.72 -5.27
N ASN A 56 -20.12 17.98 -5.79
CA ASN A 56 -21.55 18.34 -5.67
C ASN A 56 -22.20 17.81 -4.38
N ASP A 57 -21.48 17.06 -3.53
CA ASP A 57 -22.00 16.56 -2.26
C ASP A 57 -22.07 17.71 -1.25
N LYS A 58 -23.29 18.02 -0.77
CA LYS A 58 -23.55 19.10 0.20
C LYS A 58 -22.79 18.93 1.53
N ASN A 59 -22.42 17.69 1.86
CA ASN A 59 -21.69 17.37 3.08
C ASN A 59 -20.16 17.44 2.90
N LEU A 60 -19.66 17.65 1.69
CA LEU A 60 -18.23 17.81 1.43
C LEU A 60 -17.77 19.22 1.84
N ASN A 61 -17.56 19.40 3.15
CA ASN A 61 -17.25 20.68 3.77
C ASN A 61 -15.76 20.84 4.09
N LEU A 62 -14.88 20.70 3.09
CA LEU A 62 -13.44 20.89 3.29
C LEU A 62 -13.11 22.35 3.72
N PRO A 63 -12.30 22.55 4.77
CA PRO A 63 -11.88 23.89 5.17
C PRO A 63 -10.99 24.56 4.10
N ALA A 64 -11.21 25.84 3.78
CA ALA A 64 -10.44 26.59 2.78
C ALA A 64 -8.92 26.49 2.97
N LYS A 65 -8.43 26.67 4.20
CA LYS A 65 -7.00 26.53 4.53
C LYS A 65 -6.41 25.16 4.16
N LEU A 66 -7.21 24.10 4.24
CA LEU A 66 -6.77 22.76 3.89
C LEU A 66 -6.72 22.59 2.37
N ILE A 67 -7.63 23.22 1.63
CA ILE A 67 -7.62 23.25 0.17
C ILE A 67 -6.34 23.92 -0.32
N ASP A 68 -5.98 25.07 0.25
CA ASP A 68 -4.74 25.79 -0.10
C ASP A 68 -3.49 24.92 0.17
N GLU A 69 -3.46 24.20 1.30
CA GLU A 69 -2.35 23.29 1.63
C GLU A 69 -2.27 22.09 0.69
N ILE A 70 -3.41 21.53 0.27
CA ILE A 70 -3.47 20.45 -0.72
C ILE A 70 -2.91 20.95 -2.05
N GLN A 71 -3.35 22.12 -2.52
CA GLN A 71 -2.89 22.69 -3.78
C GLN A 71 -1.38 22.91 -3.77
N ALA A 72 -0.85 23.53 -2.71
CA ALA A 72 0.59 23.73 -2.58
C ALA A 72 1.38 22.40 -2.56
N LYS A 73 0.81 21.30 -2.06
CA LYS A 73 1.44 19.98 -2.12
C LYS A 73 1.44 19.36 -3.51
N LEU A 74 0.38 19.57 -4.28
CA LEU A 74 0.28 19.13 -5.66
C LEU A 74 1.30 19.85 -6.54
N ASP A 75 1.39 21.18 -6.42
CA ASP A 75 2.36 21.99 -7.16
C ASP A 75 3.81 21.51 -6.91
N LEU A 76 4.15 21.22 -5.65
CA LEU A 76 5.45 20.66 -5.26
C LEU A 76 5.70 19.23 -5.78
N GLN A 77 4.66 18.45 -6.05
CA GLN A 77 4.79 17.11 -6.65
C GLN A 77 5.02 17.23 -8.16
N ASP A 78 4.29 18.12 -8.83
CA ASP A 78 4.40 18.35 -10.27
C ASP A 78 5.79 18.90 -10.64
N GLU A 79 6.36 19.81 -9.85
CA GLU A 79 7.73 20.31 -10.03
C GLU A 79 8.79 19.21 -9.89
N LYS A 80 8.59 18.25 -8.97
CA LYS A 80 9.50 17.12 -8.74
C LYS A 80 9.40 16.05 -9.82
N GLN A 81 8.22 15.89 -10.41
CA GLN A 81 8.00 15.00 -11.56
C GLN A 81 8.57 15.62 -12.84
N SER A 82 8.41 16.92 -13.04
CA SER A 82 8.94 17.64 -14.21
C SER A 82 10.48 17.71 -14.24
N SER A 83 11.14 17.62 -13.09
CA SER A 83 12.61 17.67 -12.95
C SER A 83 13.29 16.29 -12.95
N ARG A 84 12.52 15.21 -12.86
CA ARG A 84 13.00 13.84 -13.08
C ARG A 84 12.54 13.45 -14.48
N GLN A 85 13.47 13.34 -15.44
CA GLN A 85 13.20 12.52 -16.63
C GLN A 85 12.62 11.21 -16.12
N GLU A 86 11.42 10.87 -16.57
CA GLU A 86 10.74 9.64 -16.21
C GLU A 86 11.67 8.48 -16.57
N ASP A 87 12.42 7.98 -15.58
CA ASP A 87 12.71 6.57 -15.54
C ASP A 87 11.32 5.94 -15.50
N ASP A 88 10.88 5.48 -16.67
CA ASP A 88 9.65 4.77 -17.00
C ASP A 88 9.63 3.39 -16.30
N LYS A 89 10.08 3.36 -15.04
CA LYS A 89 10.28 2.19 -14.22
C LYS A 89 8.91 1.81 -13.71
N ILE A 90 8.32 0.85 -14.39
CA ILE A 90 6.97 0.41 -14.13
C ILE A 90 6.95 -0.17 -12.71
N ILE A 91 6.23 0.46 -11.78
CA ILE A 91 6.24 0.16 -10.32
C ILE A 91 6.19 -1.35 -10.01
N GLY A 92 7.26 -1.94 -9.49
CA GLY A 92 7.35 -3.39 -9.24
C GLY A 92 8.33 -4.11 -10.15
N ASP A 93 8.90 -3.44 -11.16
CA ASP A 93 10.01 -3.98 -11.95
C ASP A 93 11.28 -4.18 -11.11
N ASP A 94 11.41 -3.44 -10.02
CA ASP A 94 12.45 -3.60 -8.99
C ASP A 94 11.95 -4.28 -7.72
N ALA A 95 10.82 -4.96 -7.78
CA ALA A 95 10.33 -5.70 -6.65
C ALA A 95 11.29 -6.86 -6.32
N GLU A 96 11.72 -6.95 -5.06
CA GLU A 96 12.60 -8.01 -4.59
C GLU A 96 11.99 -8.76 -3.42
N LEU A 97 12.32 -10.06 -3.36
CA LEU A 97 12.05 -10.89 -2.19
C LEU A 97 13.23 -10.82 -1.22
N SER A 98 12.91 -10.85 0.08
CA SER A 98 13.91 -10.80 1.14
C SER A 98 14.69 -12.11 1.25
N ASN A 99 14.08 -13.26 0.90
CA ASN A 99 14.79 -14.52 0.85
C ASN A 99 15.59 -14.67 -0.45
N LYS A 100 16.90 -14.91 -0.35
CA LYS A 100 17.79 -15.03 -1.52
C LYS A 100 17.39 -16.14 -2.49
N TRP A 101 16.91 -17.29 -1.99
CA TRP A 101 16.52 -18.41 -2.85
C TRP A 101 15.21 -18.12 -3.58
N LEU A 102 14.19 -17.61 -2.88
CA LEU A 102 12.94 -17.19 -3.50
C LEU A 102 13.16 -16.02 -4.47
N ASN A 103 14.05 -15.08 -4.14
CA ASN A 103 14.39 -13.97 -5.03
C ASN A 103 15.05 -14.46 -6.33
N LYS A 104 15.99 -15.42 -6.25
CA LYS A 104 16.55 -16.07 -7.46
C LYS A 104 15.48 -16.77 -8.28
N ARG A 105 14.54 -17.46 -7.62
CA ARG A 105 13.42 -18.14 -8.28
C ARG A 105 12.48 -17.16 -8.97
N TYR A 106 12.18 -16.04 -8.32
CA TYR A 106 11.38 -14.95 -8.86
C TYR A 106 12.01 -14.34 -10.13
N HIS A 107 13.30 -14.02 -10.09
CA HIS A 107 14.02 -13.52 -11.26
C HIS A 107 14.11 -14.56 -12.38
N LYS A 108 14.23 -15.85 -12.04
CA LYS A 108 14.15 -16.94 -13.03
C LYS A 108 12.77 -17.02 -13.69
N ILE A 109 11.69 -16.79 -12.96
CA ILE A 109 10.32 -16.71 -13.52
C ILE A 109 10.24 -15.55 -14.51
N ILE A 110 10.68 -14.35 -14.11
CA ILE A 110 10.71 -13.17 -14.99
C ILE A 110 11.50 -13.47 -16.26
N TYR A 111 12.75 -13.92 -16.10
CA TYR A 111 13.63 -14.21 -17.23
C TYR A 111 13.00 -15.23 -18.19
N ASN A 112 12.50 -16.34 -17.67
CA ASN A 112 11.88 -17.37 -18.51
C ASN A 112 10.63 -16.88 -19.23
N GLU A 113 9.77 -16.09 -18.56
CA GLU A 113 8.55 -15.58 -19.17
C GLU A 113 8.88 -14.57 -20.27
N MET A 114 9.85 -13.67 -20.07
CA MET A 114 10.30 -12.70 -21.08
C MET A 114 10.89 -13.34 -22.34
N HIS A 115 11.38 -14.58 -22.25
CA HIS A 115 11.94 -15.34 -23.38
C HIS A 115 10.97 -16.41 -23.90
N SER A 116 9.72 -16.42 -23.42
CA SER A 116 8.70 -17.36 -23.89
C SER A 116 8.02 -16.84 -25.15
N ILE A 117 7.67 -17.75 -26.06
CA ILE A 117 6.95 -17.38 -27.30
C ILE A 117 5.56 -16.79 -26.95
N ASP A 118 4.88 -17.38 -25.95
CA ASP A 118 3.59 -16.92 -25.43
C ASP A 118 3.77 -16.10 -24.14
N THR A 119 4.54 -15.01 -24.23
CA THR A 119 4.80 -14.12 -23.09
C THR A 119 3.51 -13.49 -22.58
N SER A 120 3.18 -13.75 -21.32
CA SER A 120 2.05 -13.12 -20.64
C SER A 120 2.53 -11.94 -19.78
N THR A 121 2.67 -10.78 -20.42
CA THR A 121 3.19 -9.56 -19.79
C THR A 121 2.28 -9.09 -18.65
N GLU A 122 0.96 -9.17 -18.79
CA GLU A 122 0.01 -8.79 -17.74
C GLU A 122 0.08 -9.73 -16.53
N THR A 123 0.28 -11.03 -16.74
CA THR A 123 0.46 -12.00 -15.64
C THR A 123 1.76 -11.75 -14.90
N LEU A 124 2.85 -11.49 -15.64
CA LEU A 124 4.14 -11.14 -15.06
C LEU A 124 4.01 -9.85 -14.24
N ARG A 125 3.28 -8.88 -14.78
CA ARG A 125 3.04 -7.61 -14.12
C ARG A 125 2.21 -7.74 -12.83
N MET A 126 1.20 -8.59 -12.84
CA MET A 126 0.43 -8.94 -11.65
C MET A 126 1.34 -9.56 -10.58
N LEU A 127 2.23 -10.48 -10.96
CA LEU A 127 3.18 -11.08 -10.04
C LEU A 127 4.11 -10.03 -9.41
N GLN A 128 4.67 -9.13 -10.22
CA GLN A 128 5.53 -8.04 -9.76
C GLN A 128 4.82 -7.13 -8.74
N LEU A 129 3.55 -6.76 -8.99
CA LEU A 129 2.75 -5.96 -8.06
C LEU A 129 2.52 -6.69 -6.73
N ILE A 130 2.23 -8.00 -6.76
CA ILE A 130 2.05 -8.81 -5.55
C ILE A 130 3.35 -8.91 -4.75
N VAL A 131 4.50 -9.08 -5.41
CA VAL A 131 5.83 -9.14 -4.77
C VAL A 131 6.20 -7.78 -4.18
N PHE A 132 5.97 -6.70 -4.92
CA PHE A 132 6.17 -5.33 -4.43
C PHE A 132 5.35 -5.06 -3.16
N ASN A 133 4.06 -5.39 -3.21
CA ASN A 133 3.15 -5.25 -2.07
C ASN A 133 3.60 -6.11 -0.88
N THR A 134 4.07 -7.34 -1.14
CA THR A 134 4.59 -8.23 -0.10
C THR A 134 5.80 -7.59 0.59
N ASN A 135 6.76 -7.09 -0.18
CA ASN A 135 7.94 -6.42 0.35
C ASN A 135 7.56 -5.18 1.18
N ALA A 136 6.67 -4.33 0.65
CA ALA A 136 6.17 -3.16 1.37
C ALA A 136 5.48 -3.53 2.68
N MET A 137 4.62 -4.56 2.66
CA MET A 137 3.91 -5.06 3.82
C MET A 137 4.85 -5.57 4.91
N LEU A 138 5.88 -6.32 4.56
CA LEU A 138 6.86 -6.85 5.51
C LEU A 138 7.72 -5.73 6.13
N ASN A 139 8.13 -4.75 5.34
CA ASN A 139 9.05 -3.70 5.82
C ASN A 139 8.34 -2.55 6.55
N ARG A 140 7.18 -2.10 6.06
CA ARG A 140 6.52 -0.85 6.49
C ARG A 140 5.06 -1.05 6.95
N GLY A 141 4.47 -2.21 6.66
CA GLY A 141 3.04 -2.49 6.89
C GLY A 141 2.20 -2.27 5.63
N ILE A 142 0.88 -2.41 5.74
CA ILE A 142 -0.03 -2.20 4.59
C ILE A 142 0.13 -0.77 4.08
N ASN A 143 0.52 -0.65 2.83
CA ASN A 143 0.57 0.59 2.06
C ASN A 143 -0.67 0.63 1.15
N LEU A 144 -1.59 1.55 1.40
CA LEU A 144 -2.84 1.60 0.64
C LEU A 144 -2.64 2.01 -0.83
N ASP A 145 -1.67 2.87 -1.16
CA ASP A 145 -1.37 3.18 -2.56
C ASP A 145 -1.01 1.91 -3.35
N ALA A 146 -0.16 1.06 -2.77
CA ALA A 146 0.29 -0.18 -3.41
C ALA A 146 -0.86 -1.20 -3.59
N ILE A 147 -1.75 -1.31 -2.59
CA ILE A 147 -2.98 -2.12 -2.70
C ILE A 147 -3.93 -1.54 -3.75
N ILE A 148 -4.13 -0.23 -3.78
CA ILE A 148 -4.99 0.43 -4.76
C ILE A 148 -4.49 0.20 -6.18
N ARG A 149 -3.17 0.31 -6.42
CA ARG A 149 -2.55 0.02 -7.72
C ARG A 149 -2.79 -1.41 -8.17
N LEU A 150 -2.70 -2.38 -7.26
CA LEU A 150 -3.08 -3.78 -7.55
C LEU A 150 -4.55 -3.88 -7.98
N GLY A 151 -5.46 -3.22 -7.26
CA GLY A 151 -6.87 -3.17 -7.62
C GLY A 151 -7.14 -2.49 -8.97
N GLN A 152 -6.47 -1.38 -9.27
CA GLN A 152 -6.60 -0.69 -10.55
C GLN A 152 -6.09 -1.55 -11.69
N PHE A 153 -5.00 -2.29 -11.48
CA PHE A 153 -4.49 -3.24 -12.47
C PHE A 153 -5.51 -4.36 -12.72
N LEU A 154 -6.10 -4.95 -11.66
CA LEU A 154 -7.15 -5.97 -11.79
C LEU A 154 -8.34 -5.47 -12.62
N ARG A 155 -8.88 -4.28 -12.32
CA ARG A 155 -10.05 -3.75 -13.04
C ARG A 155 -9.75 -3.35 -14.49
N ASN A 156 -8.52 -2.98 -14.80
CA ASN A 156 -8.15 -2.49 -16.14
C ASN A 156 -7.55 -3.56 -17.04
N LYS A 157 -6.95 -4.61 -16.47
CA LYS A 157 -6.15 -5.62 -17.19
C LYS A 157 -6.34 -7.04 -16.67
N GLY A 158 -7.21 -7.27 -15.68
CA GLY A 158 -7.42 -8.59 -15.07
C GLY A 158 -7.93 -9.63 -16.05
N ASP A 159 -8.70 -9.22 -17.05
CA ASP A 159 -9.17 -10.05 -18.17
C ASP A 159 -8.03 -10.65 -19.03
N LYS A 160 -6.85 -10.02 -18.99
CA LYS A 160 -5.65 -10.47 -19.73
C LYS A 160 -4.70 -11.32 -18.90
N VAL A 161 -5.00 -11.52 -17.62
CA VAL A 161 -4.14 -12.27 -16.70
C VAL A 161 -4.44 -13.76 -16.82
N ASP A 162 -3.41 -14.56 -17.09
CA ASP A 162 -3.46 -16.01 -16.95
C ASP A 162 -3.33 -16.37 -15.47
N PHE A 163 -4.47 -16.44 -14.78
CA PHE A 163 -4.51 -16.74 -13.35
C PHE A 163 -4.00 -18.15 -13.01
N LEU A 164 -4.11 -19.12 -13.92
CA LEU A 164 -3.55 -20.46 -13.71
C LEU A 164 -2.01 -20.42 -13.70
N LYS A 165 -1.41 -19.62 -14.59
CA LYS A 165 0.03 -19.36 -14.61
C LYS A 165 0.46 -18.56 -13.38
N LEU A 166 -0.27 -17.50 -13.01
CA LEU A 166 -0.01 -16.71 -11.80
C LEU A 166 -0.01 -17.58 -10.55
N GLU A 167 -1.00 -18.46 -10.38
CA GLU A 167 -1.09 -19.35 -9.23
C GLU A 167 0.12 -20.29 -9.11
N LYS A 168 0.60 -20.83 -10.23
CA LYS A 168 1.81 -21.66 -10.27
C LYS A 168 3.02 -20.87 -9.78
N TRP A 169 3.17 -19.61 -10.19
CA TRP A 169 4.26 -18.74 -9.76
C TRP A 169 4.16 -18.35 -8.29
N LEU A 170 2.99 -17.95 -7.82
CA LEU A 170 2.76 -17.66 -6.40
C LEU A 170 3.05 -18.89 -5.54
N SER A 171 2.73 -20.09 -6.05
CA SER A 171 3.06 -21.35 -5.39
C SER A 171 4.55 -21.66 -5.38
N ALA A 172 5.24 -21.40 -6.48
CA ALA A 172 6.68 -21.50 -6.56
C ALA A 172 7.38 -20.55 -5.56
N LEU A 173 6.78 -19.40 -5.26
CA LEU A 173 7.36 -18.40 -4.37
C LEU A 173 6.86 -18.47 -2.92
N HIS A 174 5.96 -19.39 -2.59
CA HIS A 174 5.29 -19.47 -1.28
C HIS A 174 4.57 -18.17 -0.88
N LEU A 175 3.92 -17.52 -1.86
CA LEU A 175 3.23 -16.24 -1.69
C LEU A 175 1.71 -16.33 -1.85
N GLN A 176 1.11 -17.52 -2.03
CA GLN A 176 -0.33 -17.63 -2.31
C GLN A 176 -1.19 -17.02 -1.20
N ARG A 177 -0.89 -17.31 0.07
CA ARG A 177 -1.65 -16.75 1.20
C ARG A 177 -1.42 -15.24 1.36
N MET A 178 -0.23 -14.75 1.01
CA MET A 178 0.04 -13.31 1.00
C MET A 178 -0.74 -12.60 -0.11
N ALA A 179 -0.77 -13.18 -1.32
CA ALA A 179 -1.63 -12.69 -2.41
C ALA A 179 -3.10 -12.71 -1.99
N GLN A 180 -3.59 -13.81 -1.41
CA GLN A 180 -4.95 -13.90 -0.88
C GLN A 180 -5.25 -12.83 0.16
N LEU A 181 -4.31 -12.52 1.06
CA LEU A 181 -4.47 -11.43 2.01
C LEU A 181 -4.59 -10.07 1.31
N GLN A 182 -3.76 -9.79 0.29
CA GLN A 182 -3.84 -8.55 -0.49
C GLN A 182 -5.19 -8.42 -1.21
N GLY A 183 -5.64 -9.48 -1.87
CA GLY A 183 -6.97 -9.52 -2.50
C GLY A 183 -8.12 -9.41 -1.51
N SER A 184 -8.00 -10.03 -0.33
CA SER A 184 -8.99 -9.92 0.74
C SER A 184 -9.08 -8.49 1.30
N ILE A 185 -8.01 -7.69 1.24
CA ILE A 185 -8.05 -6.27 1.58
C ILE A 185 -8.85 -5.49 0.52
N LEU A 186 -8.64 -5.80 -0.77
CA LEU A 186 -9.41 -5.18 -1.86
C LEU A 186 -10.91 -5.45 -1.70
N ILE A 187 -11.28 -6.71 -1.42
CA ILE A 187 -12.68 -7.08 -1.16
C ILE A 187 -13.22 -6.35 0.07
N ALA A 188 -12.55 -6.51 1.22
CA ALA A 188 -13.09 -6.06 2.49
C ALA A 188 -13.15 -4.53 2.68
N VAL A 189 -12.34 -3.76 1.93
CA VAL A 189 -12.17 -2.32 2.16
C VAL A 189 -12.44 -1.49 0.91
N PHE A 190 -12.14 -2.01 -0.28
CA PHE A 190 -12.29 -1.28 -1.54
C PHE A 190 -13.49 -1.75 -2.39
N GLY A 191 -14.27 -2.72 -1.89
CA GLY A 191 -15.51 -3.14 -2.53
C GLY A 191 -15.29 -3.90 -3.83
N PHE A 192 -14.25 -4.73 -3.87
CA PHE A 192 -14.10 -5.72 -4.94
C PHE A 192 -15.04 -6.90 -4.68
N GLU A 193 -15.61 -7.43 -5.75
CA GLU A 193 -16.33 -8.70 -5.71
C GLU A 193 -15.33 -9.87 -5.72
N LYS A 194 -15.76 -11.03 -5.24
CA LYS A 194 -14.86 -12.19 -5.08
C LYS A 194 -14.39 -12.74 -6.43
N ASP A 195 -15.27 -12.70 -7.42
CA ASP A 195 -15.03 -13.09 -8.81
C ASP A 195 -14.21 -12.07 -9.60
N GLU A 196 -13.99 -10.86 -9.10
CA GLU A 196 -13.00 -9.93 -9.67
C GLU A 196 -11.55 -10.36 -9.38
N ILE A 197 -11.32 -11.31 -8.46
CA ILE A 197 -9.98 -11.67 -7.97
C ILE A 197 -9.78 -13.19 -7.89
N ASP A 198 -9.51 -13.83 -9.04
CA ASP A 198 -9.38 -15.28 -9.19
C ASP A 198 -8.36 -15.95 -8.24
N PHE A 199 -7.27 -15.26 -7.88
CA PHE A 199 -6.28 -15.82 -6.95
C PHE A 199 -6.77 -15.86 -5.48
N VAL A 200 -7.94 -15.29 -5.17
CA VAL A 200 -8.58 -15.31 -3.84
C VAL A 200 -9.51 -16.52 -3.71
N LYS A 201 -8.92 -17.69 -3.44
CA LYS A 201 -9.70 -18.92 -3.17
C LYS A 201 -10.49 -18.85 -1.86
N LYS A 202 -9.88 -18.21 -0.85
CA LYS A 202 -10.45 -18.04 0.49
C LYS A 202 -10.16 -16.63 0.97
N GLU A 203 -11.21 -15.94 1.37
CA GLU A 203 -11.08 -14.63 2.01
C GLU A 203 -10.40 -14.78 3.37
N GLU A 204 -9.43 -13.91 3.62
CA GLU A 204 -8.75 -13.82 4.90
C GLU A 204 -9.55 -12.88 5.82
N PRO A 205 -10.28 -13.41 6.84
CA PRO A 205 -11.22 -12.62 7.64
C PRO A 205 -10.54 -11.50 8.44
N VAL A 206 -9.22 -11.59 8.59
CA VAL A 206 -8.40 -10.63 9.33
C VAL A 206 -8.04 -9.41 8.48
N ALA A 207 -8.25 -9.44 7.16
CA ALA A 207 -7.91 -8.36 6.22
C ALA A 207 -8.48 -7.00 6.64
N TYR A 208 -9.80 -6.94 6.87
CA TYR A 208 -10.47 -5.74 7.35
C TYR A 208 -9.83 -5.22 8.64
N LYS A 209 -9.71 -6.08 9.66
CA LYS A 209 -9.17 -5.70 10.97
C LYS A 209 -7.72 -5.20 10.88
N LEU A 210 -6.88 -5.78 10.04
CA LEU A 210 -5.50 -5.33 9.83
C LEU A 210 -5.44 -3.94 9.22
N THR A 211 -6.24 -3.70 8.18
CA THR A 211 -6.29 -2.41 7.49
C THR A 211 -6.81 -1.32 8.43
N ILE A 212 -7.91 -1.56 9.14
CA ILE A 212 -8.47 -0.57 10.08
C ILE A 212 -7.55 -0.30 11.26
N LYS A 213 -6.84 -1.32 11.76
CA LYS A 213 -5.87 -1.12 12.83
C LYS A 213 -4.72 -0.21 12.41
N ILE A 214 -4.26 -0.30 11.16
CA ILE A 214 -3.20 0.60 10.64
C ILE A 214 -3.70 2.04 10.61
N ILE A 215 -4.89 2.28 10.06
CA ILE A 215 -5.47 3.62 10.02
C ILE A 215 -5.75 4.16 11.44
N SER A 216 -6.31 3.32 12.32
CA SER A 216 -6.62 3.71 13.71
C SER A 216 -5.37 4.07 14.51
N ASN A 217 -4.29 3.30 14.35
CA ASN A 217 -3.04 3.58 15.05
C ASN A 217 -2.40 4.88 14.56
N LEU A 218 -2.57 5.23 13.29
CA LEU A 218 -2.12 6.52 12.78
C LEU A 218 -2.90 7.67 13.40
N VAL A 219 -4.23 7.57 13.43
CA VAL A 219 -5.06 8.59 14.10
C VAL A 219 -4.68 8.77 15.57
N LYS A 220 -4.35 7.68 16.28
CA LYS A 220 -3.91 7.72 17.68
C LYS A 220 -2.50 8.30 17.85
N ASP A 221 -1.53 7.84 17.06
CA ASP A 221 -0.15 8.32 17.12
C ASP A 221 -0.08 9.81 16.74
N THR A 222 -0.85 10.28 15.75
CA THR A 222 -0.91 11.70 15.37
C THR A 222 -1.68 12.56 16.39
N ALA A 223 -2.55 11.97 17.22
CA ALA A 223 -3.21 12.68 18.32
C ALA A 223 -2.30 12.91 19.53
N GLY A 224 -1.34 12.01 19.79
CA GLY A 224 -0.41 12.11 20.93
C GLY A 224 0.96 12.71 20.64
N GLU A 225 1.51 12.57 19.41
CA GLU A 225 2.92 12.88 19.14
C GLU A 225 3.18 14.23 18.43
N TRP A 226 2.14 14.98 18.04
CA TRP A 226 2.33 16.26 17.32
C TRP A 226 2.79 17.43 18.21
N HIS A 227 3.01 17.20 19.51
CA HIS A 227 3.73 18.13 20.39
C HIS A 227 5.26 17.91 20.39
N PHE A 228 5.81 16.95 19.62
CA PHE A 228 7.23 16.55 19.74
C PHE A 228 8.06 16.60 18.44
N ARG A 229 7.62 17.31 17.40
CA ARG A 229 8.40 17.48 16.15
C ARG A 229 8.75 18.92 15.83
N GLN A 230 9.21 19.66 16.83
CA GLN A 230 9.98 20.88 16.62
C GLN A 230 11.15 20.91 17.61
N ASN A 231 12.15 20.05 17.41
CA ASN A 231 13.48 20.27 17.98
C ASN A 231 14.36 20.92 16.91
N SER A 232 14.82 22.13 17.20
CA SER A 232 15.63 23.03 16.37
C SER A 232 17.08 22.58 16.16
N ALA A 233 17.40 21.28 16.27
CA ALA A 233 18.78 20.80 16.33
C ALA A 233 19.14 19.59 15.44
N GLY A 234 18.25 19.08 14.57
CA GLY A 234 18.67 18.22 13.46
C GLY A 234 19.28 16.84 13.77
N PHE A 235 19.20 16.29 14.98
CA PHE A 235 19.68 14.93 15.31
C PHE A 235 18.53 13.91 15.40
N VAL A 236 18.67 12.77 14.71
CA VAL A 236 17.72 11.64 14.69
C VAL A 236 18.30 10.47 15.52
N GLN A 237 17.83 10.28 16.76
CA GLN A 237 18.22 9.16 17.64
C GLN A 237 17.14 8.06 17.75
N ASN A 238 16.45 7.68 16.66
CA ASN A 238 15.29 6.77 16.75
C ASN A 238 15.38 5.47 15.93
N ASN A 239 16.53 5.12 15.34
CA ASN A 239 16.62 3.95 14.45
C ASN A 239 16.33 2.63 15.18
N GLY A 240 16.94 2.35 16.34
CA GLY A 240 16.75 1.07 17.03
C GLY A 240 15.32 0.78 17.51
N LYS A 241 14.61 1.80 18.03
CA LYS A 241 13.22 1.67 18.50
C LYS A 241 12.24 1.55 17.33
N MET A 242 12.45 2.30 16.25
CA MET A 242 11.66 2.15 15.01
C MET A 242 11.92 0.81 14.33
N LEU A 243 13.16 0.34 14.28
CA LEU A 243 13.55 -0.95 13.71
C LEU A 243 12.89 -2.10 14.49
N ARG A 244 12.99 -2.11 15.83
CA ARG A 244 12.26 -3.07 16.68
C ARG A 244 10.73 -3.01 16.47
N ARG A 245 10.17 -1.81 16.27
CA ARG A 245 8.74 -1.63 15.97
C ARG A 245 8.36 -2.22 14.61
N ASN A 246 9.19 -2.03 13.58
CA ASN A 246 8.99 -2.59 12.24
C ASN A 246 9.14 -4.12 12.24
N LEU A 247 10.16 -4.66 12.91
CA LEU A 247 10.37 -6.10 13.09
C LEU A 247 9.19 -6.78 13.82
N ARG A 248 8.67 -6.16 14.89
CA ARG A 248 7.47 -6.67 15.56
C ARG A 248 6.22 -6.61 14.68
N ARG A 249 6.16 -5.64 13.77
CA ARG A 249 5.05 -5.47 12.81
C ARG A 249 5.13 -6.49 11.66
N SER A 250 6.31 -6.91 11.21
CA SER A 250 6.46 -7.90 10.14
C SER A 250 6.01 -9.29 10.60
N TYR A 251 6.25 -9.65 11.87
CA TYR A 251 5.90 -10.95 12.45
C TYR A 251 4.41 -11.32 12.30
N LYS A 252 3.50 -10.35 12.27
CA LYS A 252 2.06 -10.60 12.08
C LYS A 252 1.74 -11.24 10.72
N TYR A 253 2.68 -11.19 9.77
CA TYR A 253 2.54 -11.77 8.44
C TYR A 253 3.13 -13.18 8.31
N ILE A 254 3.73 -13.73 9.37
CA ILE A 254 4.39 -15.04 9.33
C ILE A 254 3.47 -16.16 8.84
N SER A 255 2.18 -16.10 9.19
CA SER A 255 1.20 -17.10 8.75
C SER A 255 0.84 -17.03 7.25
N TYR A 256 1.20 -15.93 6.58
CA TYR A 256 0.88 -15.69 5.15
C TYR A 256 2.09 -15.86 4.23
N ALA A 257 3.29 -15.54 4.70
CA ALA A 257 4.54 -15.77 3.95
C ALA A 257 5.69 -16.10 4.92
N PRO A 258 5.77 -17.33 5.46
CA PRO A 258 6.70 -17.67 6.54
C PRO A 258 8.18 -17.47 6.17
N ILE A 259 8.58 -17.93 4.97
CA ILE A 259 9.97 -17.88 4.48
C ILE A 259 10.41 -16.43 4.30
N GLU A 260 9.57 -15.62 3.65
CA GLU A 260 9.83 -14.20 3.42
C GLU A 260 9.82 -13.40 4.72
N THR A 261 8.85 -13.63 5.60
CA THR A 261 8.77 -12.92 6.89
C THR A 261 10.02 -13.17 7.73
N THR A 262 10.45 -14.43 7.82
CA THR A 262 11.64 -14.81 8.59
C THR A 262 12.91 -14.22 7.97
N SER A 263 13.03 -14.29 6.64
CA SER A 263 14.21 -13.76 5.92
C SER A 263 14.28 -12.24 6.03
N ASN A 264 13.14 -11.54 5.90
CA ASN A 264 13.03 -10.10 6.08
C ASN A 264 13.40 -9.69 7.51
N PHE A 265 12.93 -10.43 8.52
CA PHE A 265 13.27 -10.20 9.91
C PHE A 265 14.77 -10.33 10.15
N ILE A 266 15.41 -11.40 9.65
CA ILE A 266 16.86 -11.60 9.79
C ILE A 266 17.64 -10.49 9.08
N ASN A 267 17.28 -10.14 7.84
CA ASN A 267 17.94 -9.07 7.10
C ASN A 267 17.82 -7.73 7.82
N GLY A 268 16.63 -7.40 8.35
CA GLY A 268 16.40 -6.18 9.12
C GLY A 268 17.15 -6.17 10.45
N PHE A 269 17.28 -7.33 11.10
CA PHE A 269 18.05 -7.46 12.33
C PHE A 269 19.56 -7.27 12.09
N ILE A 270 20.13 -7.89 11.05
CA ILE A 270 21.55 -7.73 10.69
C ILE A 270 21.87 -6.28 10.36
N LYS A 271 21.05 -5.62 9.52
CA LYS A 271 21.21 -4.19 9.21
C LYS A 271 21.11 -3.31 10.46
N GLY A 272 20.18 -3.66 11.36
CA GLY A 272 20.03 -2.95 12.62
C GLY A 272 21.22 -3.13 13.57
N LEU A 273 21.96 -4.24 13.50
CA LEU A 273 23.19 -4.43 14.27
C LEU A 273 24.36 -3.63 13.66
N SER A 274 24.51 -3.65 12.34
CA SER A 274 25.57 -2.87 11.69
C SER A 274 25.43 -1.36 11.91
N GLU A 275 24.19 -0.84 11.94
CA GLU A 275 23.91 0.57 12.27
C GLU A 275 24.18 0.94 13.74
N ILE A 276 24.38 -0.03 14.64
CA ILE A 276 24.71 0.20 16.06
C ILE A 276 26.22 0.10 16.29
N GLU A 277 26.94 -0.60 15.41
CA GLU A 277 28.39 -0.77 15.47
C GLU A 277 29.17 0.37 14.77
N GLU A 278 28.53 1.15 13.89
CA GLU A 278 29.03 2.43 13.34
C GLU A 278 28.69 3.64 14.23
#